data_AF-A0A183D1F7-F1
#
_entry.id   AF-A0A183D1F7-F1
#
_cell.length_a   1.000
_cell.length_b   1.000
_cell.length_c   1.000
_cell.angle_alpha   90.00
_cell.angle_beta   90.00
_cell.angle_gamma   90.00
#
_symmetry.space_group_name_H-M   'P 1'
#
loop_
_entity.id
_entity.type
_entity.pdbx_description
1 polymer ?
#
loop_
_entity_poly.entity_id
_entity_poly.type
_entity_poly.pdbx_seq_one_letter_code
_entity_poly.pdbx_strand_id
1 'polypeptide(L)'
;MLTDDEGIEELKVKFLMVKAVPESQQIIELPCSRLSLTLIGRRSAEYAGTRYLKRGANFKGQVANDVETEQIVWDTRSSPDFKHGKFSAFVQRRGSVPLIWSQDPATRGVVGKPVISIDINEPHAQTAAAHFRELKQKYGSPLIVMNLVKRREKRRHEALLHDQFLKAVKYLNMFLPRAERIAYLSFDVARCHKSGNVLSKLEEIGFRSVIRHGWFQSFPMLYCHRVRPNLLLNDYEPMCSMDGRFLLQHGISRTNCVDCLDRTNVAQFGIGKVALGIQLYSMGFAGEPVLSPASEVCRMYEDLVDQHGDTLALQYAGSQLVHSIKTYKKTSIIQACLSERSRDVIQTLSRYYSNTFGDYDKQNAINLFLGLYRPNSAGPHLWDLGTDHYLHFPINFKTKADYCAWFIDFDNLDDWEYVIGEDVHFSQSAGVVFA
;
A
#
# COMPACT_ATOMS: atom_id res chain seq x y z
N MET A 1 -5.55 -39.89 -30.37
CA MET A 1 -4.97 -38.70 -31.01
C MET A 1 -6.02 -37.60 -31.00
N LEU A 2 -6.14 -36.90 -29.89
CA LEU A 2 -6.66 -35.54 -29.81
C LEU A 2 -5.82 -34.93 -28.68
N THR A 3 -4.88 -34.09 -29.08
CA THR A 3 -4.00 -33.32 -28.22
C THR A 3 -4.81 -32.13 -27.71
N ASP A 4 -5.25 -32.22 -26.46
CA ASP A 4 -5.68 -31.08 -25.67
C ASP A 4 -4.43 -30.32 -25.22
N ASP A 5 -4.25 -29.09 -25.70
CA ASP A 5 -3.44 -28.05 -25.03
C ASP A 5 -3.64 -26.72 -25.80
N GLU A 6 -4.87 -26.19 -25.78
CA GLU A 6 -5.11 -24.78 -26.06
C GLU A 6 -5.63 -24.07 -24.81
N GLY A 7 -4.76 -23.26 -24.21
CA GLY A 7 -5.12 -21.87 -23.93
C GLY A 7 -5.94 -21.56 -22.68
N ILE A 8 -5.83 -22.31 -21.58
CA ILE A 8 -6.15 -21.74 -20.27
C ILE A 8 -4.92 -20.94 -19.82
N GLU A 9 -4.88 -19.66 -20.15
CA GLU A 9 -4.08 -18.71 -19.39
C GLU A 9 -4.57 -18.78 -17.93
N GLU A 10 -3.84 -19.51 -17.09
CA GLU A 10 -3.99 -19.43 -15.65
C GLU A 10 -3.92 -17.95 -15.27
N LEU A 11 -5.06 -17.40 -14.86
CA LEU A 11 -5.12 -16.24 -13.99
C LEU A 11 -4.29 -16.58 -12.75
N LYS A 12 -2.98 -16.34 -12.81
CA LYS A 12 -2.09 -16.46 -11.66
C LYS A 12 -2.66 -15.56 -10.59
N VAL A 13 -3.29 -16.16 -9.59
CA VAL A 13 -3.87 -15.45 -8.46
C VAL A 13 -2.70 -14.83 -7.68
N LYS A 14 -2.32 -13.59 -8.03
CA LYS A 14 -1.20 -12.85 -7.41
C LYS A 14 -1.51 -12.32 -5.99
N PHE A 15 -2.66 -12.69 -5.43
CA PHE A 15 -3.11 -12.23 -4.12
C PHE A 15 -3.31 -13.42 -3.17
N LEU A 16 -2.65 -13.36 -2.02
CA LEU A 16 -2.70 -14.35 -0.94
C LEU A 16 -4.13 -14.54 -0.41
N MET A 17 -4.93 -13.47 -0.42
CA MET A 17 -6.32 -13.52 0.03
C MET A 17 -7.10 -12.31 -0.50
N VAL A 18 -8.22 -12.58 -1.17
CA VAL A 18 -9.33 -11.62 -1.30
C VAL A 18 -10.32 -11.99 -0.21
N LYS A 19 -10.21 -11.38 0.98
CA LYS A 19 -11.23 -11.59 2.01
C LYS A 19 -12.28 -10.49 1.86
N ALA A 20 -13.34 -10.78 1.11
CA ALA A 20 -14.63 -10.15 1.39
C ALA A 20 -15.10 -10.76 2.73
N VAL A 21 -14.76 -10.10 3.84
CA VAL A 21 -15.26 -10.52 5.16
C VAL A 21 -16.79 -10.40 5.09
N PRO A 22 -17.58 -11.34 5.65
CA PRO A 22 -19.05 -11.21 5.67
C PRO A 22 -19.56 -9.86 6.24
N GLU A 23 -18.74 -9.21 7.09
CA GLU A 23 -19.00 -7.91 7.72
C GLU A 23 -18.36 -6.72 6.98
N SER A 24 -17.68 -6.95 5.86
CA SER A 24 -17.00 -5.91 5.05
C SER A 24 -17.94 -5.01 4.25
N GLN A 25 -19.25 -5.28 4.33
CA GLN A 25 -20.30 -4.53 3.66
C GLN A 25 -21.25 -3.96 4.71
N GLN A 26 -21.44 -2.64 4.68
CA GLN A 26 -22.46 -1.95 5.46
C GLN A 26 -23.51 -1.37 4.51
N ILE A 27 -24.77 -1.47 4.91
CA ILE A 27 -25.88 -0.87 4.18
C ILE A 27 -26.24 0.45 4.84
N ILE A 28 -26.31 1.50 4.04
CA ILE A 28 -26.69 2.85 4.44
C ILE A 28 -28.08 3.11 3.90
N GLU A 29 -29.06 3.17 4.79
CA GLU A 29 -30.42 3.58 4.45
C GLU A 29 -30.51 5.11 4.45
N LEU A 30 -30.81 5.70 3.29
CA LEU A 30 -31.10 7.12 3.16
C LEU A 30 -32.59 7.29 2.83
N PRO A 31 -33.22 8.44 3.13
CA PRO A 31 -34.66 8.64 2.91
C PRO A 31 -35.14 8.27 1.50
N CYS A 32 -34.30 8.53 0.48
CA CYS A 32 -34.64 8.34 -0.93
C CYS A 32 -33.71 7.36 -1.67
N SER A 33 -32.82 6.66 -0.98
CA SER A 33 -31.86 5.74 -1.60
C SER A 33 -31.30 4.73 -0.62
N ARG A 34 -30.70 3.66 -1.13
CA ARG A 34 -30.06 2.64 -0.30
C ARG A 34 -28.66 2.37 -0.84
N LEU A 35 -27.64 2.68 -0.07
CA LEU A 35 -26.25 2.53 -0.50
C LEU A 35 -25.62 1.31 0.17
N SER A 36 -24.82 0.58 -0.59
CA SER A 36 -23.92 -0.43 -0.07
C SER A 36 -22.52 0.15 -0.04
N LEU A 37 -21.91 0.19 1.14
CA LEU A 37 -20.52 0.54 1.34
C LEU A 37 -19.73 -0.74 1.61
N THR A 38 -18.79 -1.06 0.72
CA THR A 38 -17.98 -2.28 0.78
C THR A 38 -16.50 -1.91 0.87
N LEU A 39 -15.75 -2.57 1.75
CA LEU A 39 -14.30 -2.40 1.87
C LEU A 39 -13.58 -3.73 1.60
N ILE A 40 -12.77 -3.76 0.54
CA ILE A 40 -12.04 -4.96 0.13
C ILE A 40 -10.55 -4.79 0.39
N GLY A 41 -9.96 -5.77 1.09
CA GLY A 41 -8.51 -5.89 1.26
C GLY A 41 -7.93 -7.03 0.45
N ARG A 42 -6.97 -6.73 -0.42
CA ARG A 42 -6.21 -7.71 -1.19
C ARG A 42 -4.74 -7.66 -0.78
N ARG A 43 -4.26 -8.73 -0.14
CA ARG A 43 -2.85 -8.84 0.28
C ARG A 43 -2.03 -9.55 -0.79
N SER A 44 -0.88 -8.99 -1.15
CA SER A 44 0.04 -9.60 -2.12
C SER A 44 0.61 -10.93 -1.60
N ALA A 45 0.74 -11.90 -2.49
CA ALA A 45 1.39 -13.19 -2.22
C ALA A 45 2.92 -13.13 -2.38
N GLU A 46 3.43 -12.20 -3.18
CA GLU A 46 4.79 -12.26 -3.72
C GLU A 46 5.90 -12.17 -2.66
N TYR A 47 5.72 -11.32 -1.66
CA TYR A 47 6.66 -11.15 -0.54
C TYR A 47 5.90 -11.15 0.81
N ALA A 48 5.00 -12.13 0.96
CA ALA A 48 4.18 -12.27 2.16
C ALA A 48 4.96 -12.89 3.34
N GLY A 49 4.66 -12.41 4.55
CA GLY A 49 5.18 -13.03 5.76
C GLY A 49 4.74 -12.41 7.07
N THR A 50 5.34 -12.86 8.16
CA THR A 50 5.02 -12.42 9.53
C THR A 50 5.81 -11.18 9.95
N ARG A 51 5.39 -10.55 11.07
CA ARG A 51 5.78 -9.18 11.42
C ARG A 51 7.26 -8.87 11.52
N TYR A 52 8.04 -9.81 11.99
CA TYR A 52 9.48 -9.61 12.14
C TYR A 52 10.32 -10.47 11.19
N LEU A 53 9.72 -11.46 10.52
CA LEU A 53 10.45 -12.31 9.58
C LEU A 53 10.48 -11.72 8.16
N LYS A 54 9.46 -10.93 7.77
CA LYS A 54 9.44 -10.26 6.46
C LYS A 54 9.23 -8.76 6.59
N ARG A 55 10.26 -8.01 6.16
CA ARG A 55 10.28 -6.55 6.07
C ARG A 55 11.00 -6.11 4.81
N GLY A 56 10.79 -4.85 4.43
CA GLY A 56 11.37 -4.29 3.23
C GLY A 56 10.79 -4.84 1.96
N ALA A 57 11.65 -4.94 0.96
CA ALA A 57 11.37 -5.43 -0.38
C ALA A 57 12.40 -6.49 -0.79
N ASN A 58 12.01 -7.33 -1.74
CA ASN A 58 12.94 -8.22 -2.44
C ASN A 58 13.54 -7.54 -3.69
N PHE A 59 14.49 -8.19 -4.36
CA PHE A 59 15.13 -7.63 -5.56
C PHE A 59 14.17 -7.34 -6.73
N LYS A 60 12.99 -7.97 -6.74
CA LYS A 60 11.94 -7.70 -7.74
C LYS A 60 11.14 -6.43 -7.44
N GLY A 61 11.36 -5.78 -6.31
CA GLY A 61 10.59 -4.61 -5.86
C GLY A 61 9.28 -4.96 -5.15
N GLN A 62 9.06 -6.23 -4.81
CA GLN A 62 7.85 -6.68 -4.12
C GLN A 62 8.04 -6.44 -2.62
N VAL A 63 7.11 -5.69 -2.02
CA VAL A 63 7.23 -5.23 -0.63
C VAL A 63 6.47 -6.14 0.33
N ALA A 64 6.97 -6.26 1.56
CA ALA A 64 6.30 -7.00 2.60
C ALA A 64 5.01 -6.26 2.99
N ASN A 65 3.96 -7.02 3.31
CA ASN A 65 2.65 -6.49 3.73
C ASN A 65 2.02 -5.53 2.72
N ASP A 66 2.28 -5.77 1.44
CA ASP A 66 1.60 -5.03 0.41
C ASP A 66 0.12 -5.39 0.41
N VAL A 67 -0.72 -4.39 0.69
CA VAL A 67 -2.17 -4.53 0.73
C VAL A 67 -2.79 -3.42 -0.09
N GLU A 68 -3.64 -3.83 -1.02
CA GLU A 68 -4.55 -2.96 -1.73
C GLU A 68 -5.87 -2.91 -0.97
N THR A 69 -6.28 -1.71 -0.59
CA THR A 69 -7.57 -1.44 0.03
C THR A 69 -8.43 -0.72 -1.00
N GLU A 70 -9.57 -1.28 -1.33
CA GLU A 70 -10.55 -0.67 -2.23
C GLU A 70 -11.85 -0.44 -1.46
N GLN A 71 -12.31 0.81 -1.44
CA GLN A 71 -13.64 1.16 -0.95
C GLN A 71 -14.58 1.30 -2.15
N ILE A 72 -15.75 0.67 -2.07
CA ILE A 72 -16.76 0.66 -3.12
C ILE A 72 -18.06 1.18 -2.53
N VAL A 73 -18.67 2.15 -3.21
CA VAL A 73 -20.02 2.65 -2.92
C VAL A 73 -20.91 2.25 -4.09
N TRP A 74 -21.98 1.52 -3.79
CA TRP A 74 -22.96 1.09 -4.77
C TRP A 74 -24.36 1.58 -4.38
N ASP A 75 -25.05 2.24 -5.30
CA ASP A 75 -26.48 2.51 -5.13
C ASP A 75 -27.29 1.24 -5.42
N THR A 76 -27.74 0.56 -4.39
CA THR A 76 -28.46 -0.71 -4.50
C THR A 76 -29.83 -0.59 -5.17
N ARG A 77 -30.38 0.63 -5.32
CA ARG A 77 -31.59 0.87 -6.13
C ARG A 77 -31.28 0.91 -7.62
N SER A 78 -30.03 1.11 -8.00
CA SER A 78 -29.56 0.98 -9.38
C SER A 78 -29.38 -0.48 -9.76
N SER A 79 -29.16 -0.75 -11.04
CA SER A 79 -28.94 -2.11 -11.52
C SER A 79 -27.74 -2.76 -10.81
N PRO A 80 -27.80 -4.06 -10.45
CA PRO A 80 -26.63 -4.80 -10.01
C PRO A 80 -25.64 -5.06 -11.16
N ASP A 81 -26.04 -4.88 -12.41
CA ASP A 81 -25.15 -4.99 -13.57
C ASP A 81 -24.18 -3.82 -13.63
N PHE A 82 -22.89 -4.10 -13.77
CA PHE A 82 -21.82 -3.10 -13.77
C PHE A 82 -22.00 -2.01 -14.84
N LYS A 83 -22.58 -2.35 -16.00
CA LYS A 83 -22.79 -1.40 -17.10
C LYS A 83 -23.93 -0.41 -16.84
N HIS A 84 -24.91 -0.78 -16.04
CA HIS A 84 -26.13 0.00 -15.81
C HIS A 84 -26.29 0.47 -14.37
N GLY A 85 -25.51 -0.11 -13.45
CA GLY A 85 -25.49 0.25 -12.04
C GLY A 85 -24.62 1.46 -11.77
N LYS A 86 -24.89 2.13 -10.65
CA LYS A 86 -24.14 3.27 -10.17
C LYS A 86 -23.17 2.81 -9.09
N PHE A 87 -21.94 2.62 -9.51
CA PHE A 87 -20.82 2.23 -8.67
C PHE A 87 -19.80 3.36 -8.63
N SER A 88 -19.17 3.52 -7.47
CA SER A 88 -18.04 4.41 -7.26
C SER A 88 -17.00 3.67 -6.44
N ALA A 89 -15.72 3.74 -6.84
CA ALA A 89 -14.66 3.04 -6.13
C ALA A 89 -13.43 3.92 -5.96
N PHE A 90 -12.70 3.70 -4.87
CA PHE A 90 -11.43 4.37 -4.60
C PHE A 90 -10.43 3.38 -4.02
N VAL A 91 -9.24 3.35 -4.62
CA VAL A 91 -8.20 2.37 -4.28
C VAL A 91 -7.04 3.08 -3.61
N GLN A 92 -6.51 2.46 -2.56
CA GLN A 92 -5.31 2.87 -1.84
C GLN A 92 -4.36 1.68 -1.65
N ARG A 93 -3.06 1.97 -1.55
CA ARG A 93 -2.05 0.94 -1.25
C ARG A 93 -1.40 1.20 0.10
N ARG A 94 -1.02 0.14 0.80
CA ARG A 94 -0.11 0.20 1.94
C ARG A 94 0.90 -0.92 1.87
N GLY A 95 2.08 -0.70 2.42
CA GLY A 95 3.10 -1.74 2.51
C GLY A 95 4.34 -1.30 3.26
N SER A 96 5.30 -2.21 3.37
CA SER A 96 6.61 -1.91 3.94
C SER A 96 7.35 -0.87 3.10
N VAL A 97 8.36 -0.21 3.69
CA VAL A 97 9.24 0.71 2.97
C VAL A 97 9.98 -0.08 1.87
N PRO A 98 10.02 0.38 0.59
CA PRO A 98 10.54 -0.37 -0.54
C PRO A 98 12.08 -0.30 -0.60
N LEU A 99 12.73 -0.77 0.47
CA LEU A 99 14.17 -0.90 0.60
C LEU A 99 14.47 -2.32 1.08
N ILE A 100 15.71 -2.77 0.93
CA ILE A 100 16.16 -4.04 1.50
C ILE A 100 16.62 -3.80 2.93
N TRP A 101 15.75 -4.11 3.88
CA TRP A 101 15.99 -3.89 5.31
C TRP A 101 15.27 -4.94 6.16
N SER A 102 15.86 -5.23 7.31
CA SER A 102 15.37 -6.24 8.24
C SER A 102 15.31 -5.71 9.66
N GLN A 103 14.70 -6.52 10.53
CA GLN A 103 14.74 -6.31 11.97
C GLN A 103 15.17 -7.62 12.62
N ASP A 104 16.29 -7.58 13.35
CA ASP A 104 16.90 -8.78 13.91
C ASP A 104 15.98 -9.49 14.93
N PRO A 105 15.52 -10.71 14.61
CA PRO A 105 14.82 -11.60 15.54
C PRO A 105 15.53 -11.85 16.87
N ALA A 106 16.86 -11.87 16.90
CA ALA A 106 17.61 -12.25 18.10
C ALA A 106 17.48 -11.21 19.23
N THR A 107 17.11 -9.99 18.90
CA THR A 107 16.85 -8.92 19.88
C THR A 107 15.47 -9.03 20.57
N ARG A 108 14.68 -10.09 20.27
CA ARG A 108 13.33 -10.35 20.82
C ARG A 108 13.28 -10.55 22.34
N GLY A 109 14.39 -10.92 22.99
CA GLY A 109 14.43 -11.34 24.39
C GLY A 109 14.94 -10.32 25.42
N VAL A 110 15.52 -9.18 25.00
CA VAL A 110 16.15 -8.22 25.92
C VAL A 110 15.51 -6.85 25.76
N VAL A 111 14.42 -6.61 26.49
CA VAL A 111 13.79 -5.30 26.78
C VAL A 111 14.08 -4.20 25.75
N GLY A 112 13.48 -4.28 24.56
CA GLY A 112 13.71 -3.29 23.50
C GLY A 112 12.91 -3.54 22.21
N LYS A 113 12.81 -2.51 21.37
CA LYS A 113 12.30 -2.66 20.00
C LYS A 113 13.41 -3.27 19.11
N PRO A 114 13.10 -4.26 18.24
CA PRO A 114 14.10 -4.89 17.38
C PRO A 114 14.84 -3.88 16.50
N VAL A 115 16.17 -3.93 16.50
CA VAL A 115 17.03 -2.98 15.76
C VAL A 115 16.72 -3.06 14.26
N ILE A 116 16.58 -1.90 13.62
CA ILE A 116 16.40 -1.79 12.17
C ILE A 116 17.78 -1.73 11.52
N SER A 117 18.07 -2.67 10.61
CA SER A 117 19.27 -2.69 9.78
C SER A 117 18.91 -2.52 8.31
N ILE A 118 19.70 -1.73 7.58
CA ILE A 118 19.65 -1.69 6.12
C ILE A 118 20.60 -2.79 5.65
N ASP A 119 20.07 -3.86 5.07
CA ASP A 119 20.86 -5.03 4.74
C ASP A 119 21.69 -4.79 3.49
N ILE A 120 21.11 -4.10 2.50
CA ILE A 120 21.78 -3.70 1.26
C ILE A 120 21.50 -2.22 1.02
N ASN A 121 22.56 -1.42 0.97
CA ASN A 121 22.48 -0.03 0.59
C ASN A 121 22.69 0.11 -0.91
N GLU A 122 21.61 0.29 -1.67
CA GLU A 122 21.63 0.42 -3.13
C GLU A 122 21.87 1.89 -3.55
N PRO A 123 23.01 2.24 -4.17
CA PRO A 123 23.27 3.61 -4.62
C PRO A 123 22.27 4.11 -5.66
N HIS A 124 21.81 3.20 -6.53
CA HIS A 124 20.88 3.48 -7.62
C HIS A 124 19.42 3.17 -7.28
N ALA A 125 19.11 2.85 -6.02
CA ALA A 125 17.76 2.56 -5.54
C ALA A 125 16.97 1.57 -6.43
N GLN A 126 17.63 0.52 -6.95
CA GLN A 126 17.07 -0.39 -7.95
C GLN A 126 15.81 -1.11 -7.45
N THR A 127 15.81 -1.53 -6.18
CA THR A 127 14.64 -2.18 -5.58
C THR A 127 13.45 -1.22 -5.48
N ALA A 128 13.70 0.03 -5.07
CA ALA A 128 12.65 1.05 -5.02
C ALA A 128 12.15 1.42 -6.42
N ALA A 129 13.04 1.50 -7.40
CA ALA A 129 12.70 1.72 -8.81
C ALA A 129 11.79 0.62 -9.35
N ALA A 130 12.13 -0.65 -9.13
CA ALA A 130 11.31 -1.79 -9.55
C ALA A 130 9.91 -1.73 -8.93
N HIS A 131 9.83 -1.39 -7.64
CA HIS A 131 8.56 -1.23 -6.94
C HIS A 131 7.70 -0.10 -7.53
N PHE A 132 8.28 1.09 -7.74
CA PHE A 132 7.53 2.22 -8.28
C PHE A 132 7.19 2.06 -9.76
N ARG A 133 7.97 1.30 -10.52
CA ARG A 133 7.62 0.89 -11.90
C ARG A 133 6.34 0.08 -11.91
N GLU A 134 6.25 -0.96 -11.07
CA GLU A 134 5.02 -1.78 -10.96
C GLU A 134 3.81 -0.93 -10.59
N LEU A 135 3.96 -0.03 -9.60
CA LEU A 135 2.87 0.88 -9.21
C LEU A 135 2.46 1.83 -10.34
N LYS A 136 3.42 2.37 -11.09
CA LYS A 136 3.15 3.25 -12.22
C LYS A 136 2.45 2.49 -13.35
N GLN A 137 2.91 1.29 -13.68
CA GLN A 137 2.29 0.45 -14.71
C GLN A 137 0.85 0.09 -14.34
N LYS A 138 0.60 -0.25 -13.07
CA LYS A 138 -0.71 -0.70 -12.62
C LYS A 138 -1.72 0.42 -12.39
N TYR A 139 -1.30 1.55 -11.82
CA TYR A 139 -2.22 2.62 -11.40
C TYR A 139 -2.03 3.91 -12.19
N GLY A 140 -0.93 4.10 -12.90
CA GLY A 140 -0.60 5.35 -13.57
C GLY A 140 0.03 6.39 -12.64
N SER A 141 -0.09 7.67 -13.02
CA SER A 141 0.47 8.82 -12.33
C SER A 141 -0.63 9.82 -11.92
N PRO A 142 -0.44 10.60 -10.84
CA PRO A 142 0.76 10.70 -10.01
C PRO A 142 0.85 9.60 -8.93
N LEU A 143 2.07 9.32 -8.45
CA LEU A 143 2.31 8.46 -7.29
C LEU A 143 2.52 9.32 -6.04
N ILE A 144 1.64 9.19 -5.04
CA ILE A 144 1.76 9.92 -3.78
C ILE A 144 2.15 8.95 -2.66
N VAL A 145 3.32 9.15 -2.06
CA VAL A 145 3.86 8.31 -1.00
C VAL A 145 3.73 9.02 0.33
N MET A 146 2.95 8.43 1.25
CA MET A 146 2.79 8.88 2.61
C MET A 146 3.65 8.04 3.57
N ASN A 147 4.80 8.59 3.95
CA ASN A 147 5.73 7.95 4.86
C ASN A 147 5.44 8.34 6.32
N LEU A 148 4.98 7.35 7.11
CA LEU A 148 4.65 7.49 8.54
C LEU A 148 5.78 7.07 9.49
N VAL A 149 6.95 6.73 8.94
CA VAL A 149 8.17 6.41 9.70
C VAL A 149 8.61 7.65 10.49
N LYS A 150 8.91 7.49 11.78
CA LYS A 150 9.26 8.61 12.65
C LYS A 150 10.56 9.28 12.21
N ARG A 151 10.55 10.61 12.18
CA ARG A 151 11.70 11.42 11.77
C ARG A 151 12.57 11.88 12.94
N ARG A 152 11.96 12.29 14.05
CA ARG A 152 12.68 12.79 15.23
C ARG A 152 12.43 11.88 16.41
N GLU A 153 13.47 11.17 16.83
CA GLU A 153 13.43 10.24 17.95
C GLU A 153 14.61 10.49 18.88
N LYS A 154 14.45 10.15 20.17
CA LYS A 154 15.54 10.26 21.16
C LYS A 154 16.72 9.33 20.82
N ARG A 155 16.41 8.14 20.28
CA ARG A 155 17.38 7.20 19.71
C ARG A 155 17.04 7.01 18.25
N ARG A 156 18.01 7.14 17.34
CA ARG A 156 17.78 6.98 15.90
C ARG A 156 17.48 5.52 15.60
N HIS A 157 16.21 5.22 15.33
CA HIS A 157 15.76 3.87 15.04
C HIS A 157 14.97 3.85 13.73
N GLU A 158 13.77 4.44 13.72
CA GLU A 158 12.96 4.60 12.51
C GLU A 158 13.56 5.68 11.58
N ALA A 159 14.23 6.69 12.15
CA ALA A 159 14.79 7.82 11.39
C ALA A 159 15.83 7.39 10.33
N LEU A 160 16.59 6.31 10.56
CA LEU A 160 17.54 5.78 9.59
C LEU A 160 16.82 5.35 8.29
N LEU A 161 15.73 4.59 8.44
CA LEU A 161 14.94 4.10 7.33
C LEU A 161 14.24 5.24 6.59
N HIS A 162 13.77 6.26 7.33
CA HIS A 162 13.21 7.48 6.75
C HIS A 162 14.22 8.19 5.84
N ASP A 163 15.44 8.43 6.35
CA ASP A 163 16.48 9.16 5.63
C ASP A 163 16.91 8.42 4.36
N GLN A 164 17.09 7.10 4.42
CA GLN A 164 17.46 6.30 3.25
C GLN A 164 16.34 6.26 2.20
N PHE A 165 15.09 6.11 2.62
CA PHE A 165 13.98 6.09 1.68
C PHE A 165 13.79 7.46 1.00
N LEU A 166 13.99 8.55 1.73
CA LEU A 166 13.97 9.89 1.16
C LEU A 166 15.08 10.08 0.11
N LYS A 167 16.28 9.56 0.36
CA LYS A 167 17.38 9.60 -0.63
C LYS A 167 17.01 8.82 -1.90
N ALA A 168 16.48 7.62 -1.75
CA ALA A 168 16.03 6.80 -2.87
C ALA A 168 14.98 7.54 -3.73
N VAL A 169 13.92 8.07 -3.11
CA VAL A 169 12.87 8.80 -3.87
C VAL A 169 13.41 10.07 -4.53
N LYS A 170 14.34 10.79 -3.88
CA LYS A 170 14.99 11.95 -4.49
C LYS A 170 15.80 11.57 -5.73
N TYR A 171 16.56 10.48 -5.66
CA TYR A 171 17.31 9.95 -6.80
C TYR A 171 16.38 9.58 -7.95
N LEU A 172 15.31 8.81 -7.69
CA LEU A 172 14.35 8.40 -8.72
C LEU A 172 13.66 9.60 -9.39
N ASN A 173 13.34 10.63 -8.62
CA ASN A 173 12.72 11.88 -9.12
C ASN A 173 13.65 12.75 -9.98
N MET A 174 14.96 12.46 -10.04
CA MET A 174 15.87 13.15 -10.97
C MET A 174 15.55 12.81 -12.43
N PHE A 175 15.08 11.59 -12.69
CA PHE A 175 14.82 11.09 -14.04
C PHE A 175 13.36 11.25 -14.48
N LEU A 176 12.43 11.46 -13.53
CA LEU A 176 11.01 11.65 -13.84
C LEU A 176 10.69 13.09 -14.30
N PRO A 177 9.83 13.25 -15.33
CA PRO A 177 9.24 14.55 -15.68
C PRO A 177 8.51 15.17 -14.47
N ARG A 178 8.48 16.50 -14.40
CA ARG A 178 7.92 17.23 -13.24
C ARG A 178 6.48 16.82 -12.89
N ALA A 179 5.65 16.52 -13.89
CA ALA A 179 4.26 16.12 -13.73
C ALA A 179 4.10 14.71 -13.12
N GLU A 180 5.07 13.82 -13.33
CA GLU A 180 5.01 12.41 -12.91
C GLU A 180 5.88 12.10 -11.70
N ARG A 181 6.54 13.11 -11.12
CA ARG A 181 7.39 12.93 -9.94
C ARG A 181 6.59 12.30 -8.80
N ILE A 182 7.25 11.36 -8.13
CA ILE A 182 6.74 10.73 -6.92
C ILE A 182 6.65 11.81 -5.84
N ALA A 183 5.44 12.11 -5.40
CA ALA A 183 5.21 13.07 -4.32
C ALA A 183 5.47 12.38 -2.98
N TYR A 184 6.54 12.77 -2.30
CA TYR A 184 6.91 12.22 -1.01
C TYR A 184 6.40 13.10 0.15
N LEU A 185 5.54 12.55 0.98
CA LEU A 185 4.95 13.19 2.15
C LEU A 185 5.43 12.49 3.42
N SER A 186 6.16 13.21 4.27
CA SER A 186 6.52 12.71 5.60
C SER A 186 5.52 13.20 6.64
N PHE A 187 4.87 12.27 7.33
CA PHE A 187 3.86 12.60 8.33
C PHE A 187 4.09 11.82 9.64
N ASP A 188 4.49 12.54 10.69
CA ASP A 188 4.68 11.97 12.02
C ASP A 188 3.37 12.00 12.81
N VAL A 189 2.63 10.90 12.75
CA VAL A 189 1.34 10.72 13.45
C VAL A 189 1.51 10.91 14.95
N ALA A 190 2.58 10.38 15.56
CA ALA A 190 2.79 10.41 17.01
C ALA A 190 3.00 11.84 17.52
N ARG A 191 3.70 12.67 16.74
CA ARG A 191 3.85 14.09 17.04
C ARG A 191 2.52 14.84 16.89
N CYS A 192 1.79 14.59 15.81
CA CYS A 192 0.52 15.28 15.55
C CYS A 192 -0.55 14.89 16.59
N HIS A 193 -0.49 13.66 17.14
CA HIS A 193 -1.39 13.20 18.19
C HIS A 193 -1.28 14.05 19.47
N LYS A 194 -0.07 14.47 19.83
CA LYS A 194 0.15 15.38 20.98
C LYS A 194 -0.51 16.74 20.78
N SER A 195 -0.58 17.21 19.52
CA SER A 195 -1.21 18.50 19.16
C SER A 195 -2.71 18.42 18.88
N GLY A 196 -3.35 17.25 18.91
CA GLY A 196 -4.80 17.08 18.66
C GLY A 196 -5.24 17.17 17.19
N ASN A 197 -4.39 17.66 16.28
CA ASN A 197 -4.78 17.97 14.89
C ASN A 197 -4.42 16.88 13.86
N VAL A 198 -4.46 15.58 14.24
CA VAL A 198 -4.07 14.50 13.32
C VAL A 198 -5.06 14.37 12.17
N LEU A 199 -6.35 14.20 12.49
CA LEU A 199 -7.37 13.89 11.50
C LEU A 199 -7.57 15.03 10.51
N SER A 200 -7.64 16.28 10.97
CA SER A 200 -7.81 17.44 10.06
C SER A 200 -6.65 17.58 9.06
N LYS A 201 -5.41 17.29 9.49
CA LYS A 201 -4.25 17.28 8.56
C LYS A 201 -4.29 16.12 7.58
N LEU A 202 -4.74 14.95 8.03
CA LEU A 202 -4.94 13.80 7.15
C LEU A 202 -6.06 14.07 6.14
N GLU A 203 -7.10 14.78 6.52
CA GLU A 203 -8.17 15.22 5.63
C GLU A 203 -7.64 16.21 4.58
N GLU A 204 -6.84 17.20 4.97
CA GLU A 204 -6.21 18.14 4.03
C GLU A 204 -5.31 17.41 3.01
N ILE A 205 -4.46 16.50 3.49
CA ILE A 205 -3.63 15.64 2.62
C ILE A 205 -4.51 14.76 1.73
N GLY A 206 -5.61 14.23 2.29
CA GLY A 206 -6.59 13.41 1.60
C GLY A 206 -7.24 14.15 0.45
N PHE A 207 -7.74 15.37 0.65
CA PHE A 207 -8.31 16.21 -0.41
C PHE A 207 -7.34 16.40 -1.55
N ARG A 208 -6.11 16.84 -1.25
CA ARG A 208 -5.08 17.06 -2.27
C ARG A 208 -4.72 15.79 -3.02
N SER A 209 -4.74 14.64 -2.35
CA SER A 209 -4.40 13.35 -2.96
C SER A 209 -5.54 12.82 -3.84
N VAL A 210 -6.77 12.84 -3.34
CA VAL A 210 -7.96 12.34 -4.08
C VAL A 210 -8.24 13.22 -5.30
N ILE A 211 -8.10 14.54 -5.21
CA ILE A 211 -8.26 15.44 -6.38
C ILE A 211 -7.20 15.13 -7.43
N ARG A 212 -5.96 14.87 -7.02
CA ARG A 212 -4.88 14.53 -7.97
C ARG A 212 -5.02 13.14 -8.58
N HIS A 213 -5.70 12.22 -7.91
CA HIS A 213 -5.87 10.85 -8.39
C HIS A 213 -7.19 10.60 -9.12
N GLY A 214 -8.21 11.39 -8.81
CA GLY A 214 -9.58 11.01 -9.09
C GLY A 214 -10.02 9.75 -8.34
N TRP A 215 -11.18 9.25 -8.75
CA TRP A 215 -11.79 8.02 -8.26
C TRP A 215 -12.55 7.37 -9.42
N PHE A 216 -12.85 6.09 -9.29
CA PHE A 216 -13.61 5.37 -10.30
C PHE A 216 -15.12 5.66 -10.16
N GLN A 217 -15.81 5.84 -11.30
CA GLN A 217 -17.28 5.80 -11.37
C GLN A 217 -17.75 5.06 -12.61
N SER A 218 -18.80 4.25 -12.46
CA SER A 218 -19.43 3.53 -13.57
C SER A 218 -20.23 4.43 -14.53
N PHE A 219 -20.32 5.72 -14.22
CA PHE A 219 -21.05 6.71 -15.01
C PHE A 219 -20.21 7.97 -15.19
N PRO A 220 -20.38 8.70 -16.30
CA PRO A 220 -19.38 9.66 -16.77
C PRO A 220 -19.54 11.07 -16.21
N MET A 221 -20.56 11.30 -15.37
CA MET A 221 -20.95 12.63 -14.95
C MET A 221 -21.05 12.76 -13.45
N LEU A 222 -20.29 13.73 -12.92
CA LEU A 222 -20.48 14.34 -11.62
C LEU A 222 -21.74 15.20 -11.64
N TYR A 223 -22.93 14.60 -11.68
CA TYR A 223 -24.20 15.33 -11.85
C TYR A 223 -24.29 16.52 -10.88
N CYS A 224 -23.90 16.32 -9.62
CA CYS A 224 -23.90 17.39 -8.63
C CYS A 224 -22.79 18.43 -8.77
N HIS A 225 -21.60 18.09 -9.32
CA HIS A 225 -20.56 19.10 -9.56
C HIS A 225 -20.91 20.00 -10.75
N ARG A 226 -21.49 19.44 -11.81
CA ARG A 226 -22.02 20.22 -12.93
C ARG A 226 -23.15 21.16 -12.51
N VAL A 227 -24.03 20.68 -11.62
CA VAL A 227 -25.19 21.44 -11.14
C VAL A 227 -24.79 22.43 -10.02
N ARG A 228 -23.77 22.12 -9.22
CA ARG A 228 -23.28 22.93 -8.08
C ARG A 228 -21.75 22.88 -8.01
N PRO A 229 -21.02 23.71 -8.78
CA PRO A 229 -19.56 23.74 -8.69
C PRO A 229 -19.12 24.05 -7.25
N ASN A 230 -18.12 23.35 -6.76
CA ASN A 230 -17.59 23.50 -5.41
C ASN A 230 -16.11 23.88 -5.48
N LEU A 231 -15.72 24.92 -4.74
CA LEU A 231 -14.36 25.45 -4.72
C LEU A 231 -13.30 24.40 -4.40
N LEU A 232 -13.64 23.38 -3.58
CA LEU A 232 -12.74 22.30 -3.22
C LEU A 232 -12.39 21.38 -4.38
N LEU A 233 -13.19 21.37 -5.44
CA LEU A 233 -13.00 20.52 -6.62
C LEU A 233 -12.65 21.33 -7.88
N ASN A 234 -12.34 22.62 -7.75
CA ASN A 234 -12.01 23.47 -8.91
C ASN A 234 -10.77 23.00 -9.67
N ASP A 235 -9.80 22.45 -8.95
CA ASP A 235 -8.54 21.95 -9.52
C ASP A 235 -8.66 20.47 -9.97
N TYR A 236 -9.87 19.90 -9.96
CA TYR A 236 -10.09 18.51 -10.36
C TYR A 236 -10.26 18.38 -11.87
N GLU A 237 -9.36 17.65 -12.50
CA GLU A 237 -9.44 17.28 -13.92
C GLU A 237 -9.89 15.82 -14.04
N PRO A 238 -11.13 15.55 -14.50
CA PRO A 238 -11.63 14.19 -14.60
C PRO A 238 -10.95 13.41 -15.72
N MET A 239 -10.44 12.22 -15.42
CA MET A 239 -9.97 11.27 -16.42
C MET A 239 -11.08 10.28 -16.77
N CYS A 240 -11.44 10.18 -18.04
CA CYS A 240 -12.48 9.27 -18.51
C CYS A 240 -11.90 8.10 -19.31
N SER A 241 -12.65 7.00 -19.37
CA SER A 241 -12.42 5.92 -20.33
C SER A 241 -12.50 6.43 -21.78
N MET A 242 -11.89 5.70 -22.73
CA MET A 242 -11.87 6.07 -24.16
C MET A 242 -13.26 6.27 -24.77
N ASP A 243 -14.23 5.48 -24.31
CA ASP A 243 -15.64 5.59 -24.71
C ASP A 243 -16.42 6.67 -23.94
N GLY A 244 -15.75 7.38 -23.03
CA GLY A 244 -16.33 8.41 -22.18
C GLY A 244 -17.38 7.89 -21.22
N ARG A 245 -17.50 6.57 -20.98
CA ARG A 245 -18.55 5.99 -20.11
C ARG A 245 -18.16 5.97 -18.63
N PHE A 246 -16.89 5.83 -18.33
CA PHE A 246 -16.39 5.67 -16.97
C PHE A 246 -15.49 6.83 -16.56
N LEU A 247 -15.63 7.27 -15.32
CA LEU A 247 -14.61 8.07 -14.65
C LEU A 247 -13.56 7.09 -14.09
N LEU A 248 -12.29 7.40 -14.28
CA LEU A 248 -11.18 6.53 -13.90
C LEU A 248 -10.33 7.19 -12.83
N GLN A 249 -9.93 6.40 -11.83
CA GLN A 249 -8.83 6.76 -10.95
C GLN A 249 -7.52 6.62 -11.71
N HIS A 250 -6.67 7.65 -11.66
CA HIS A 250 -5.30 7.65 -12.16
C HIS A 250 -4.31 7.96 -11.04
N GLY A 251 -3.32 7.11 -10.89
CA GLY A 251 -2.38 7.18 -9.78
C GLY A 251 -2.93 6.61 -8.48
N ILE A 252 -2.07 6.61 -7.48
CA ILE A 252 -2.31 5.90 -6.23
C ILE A 252 -1.64 6.59 -5.05
N SER A 253 -2.36 6.62 -3.93
CA SER A 253 -1.81 6.97 -2.63
C SER A 253 -1.29 5.72 -1.94
N ARG A 254 0.03 5.68 -1.69
CA ARG A 254 0.70 4.60 -0.98
C ARG A 254 1.13 5.05 0.41
N THR A 255 0.66 4.37 1.45
CA THR A 255 1.05 4.64 2.83
C THR A 255 2.03 3.60 3.33
N ASN A 256 3.17 4.03 3.88
CA ASN A 256 4.18 3.12 4.42
C ASN A 256 4.53 3.45 5.87
N CYS A 257 4.87 2.42 6.64
CA CYS A 257 5.23 2.51 8.05
C CYS A 257 6.20 1.37 8.42
N VAL A 258 6.93 1.50 9.53
CA VAL A 258 7.71 0.37 10.08
C VAL A 258 6.76 -0.75 10.53
N ASP A 259 5.74 -0.41 11.30
CA ASP A 259 4.69 -1.35 11.72
C ASP A 259 3.41 -0.98 10.96
N CYS A 260 3.18 -1.66 9.84
CA CYS A 260 2.18 -1.37 8.80
C CYS A 260 0.72 -1.64 9.22
N LEU A 261 0.36 -1.33 10.47
CA LEU A 261 -0.94 -1.67 11.04
C LEU A 261 -1.63 -0.43 11.63
N ASP A 262 -1.27 0.00 12.84
CA ASP A 262 -2.08 0.99 13.57
C ASP A 262 -1.99 2.38 12.92
N ARG A 263 -0.78 2.88 12.65
CA ARG A 263 -0.56 4.20 12.02
C ARG A 263 -1.10 4.26 10.58
N THR A 264 -0.95 3.18 9.83
CA THR A 264 -1.38 3.10 8.43
C THR A 264 -2.89 3.01 8.31
N ASN A 265 -3.58 2.35 9.25
CA ASN A 265 -5.04 2.29 9.23
C ASN A 265 -5.65 3.68 9.41
N VAL A 266 -5.12 4.48 10.34
CA VAL A 266 -5.57 5.86 10.57
C VAL A 266 -5.31 6.76 9.36
N ALA A 267 -4.14 6.62 8.72
CA ALA A 267 -3.83 7.38 7.51
C ALA A 267 -4.74 7.00 6.33
N GLN A 268 -4.98 5.69 6.12
CA GLN A 268 -5.91 5.21 5.11
C GLN A 268 -7.34 5.68 5.41
N PHE A 269 -7.78 5.63 6.67
CA PHE A 269 -9.08 6.18 7.08
C PHE A 269 -9.22 7.66 6.72
N GLY A 270 -8.21 8.49 7.03
CA GLY A 270 -8.28 9.94 6.75
C GLY A 270 -8.45 10.25 5.26
N ILE A 271 -7.67 9.58 4.40
CA ILE A 271 -7.77 9.77 2.94
C ILE A 271 -9.08 9.15 2.41
N GLY A 272 -9.42 7.93 2.82
CA GLY A 272 -10.61 7.22 2.37
C GLY A 272 -11.92 7.89 2.82
N LYS A 273 -11.92 8.55 3.99
CA LYS A 273 -13.05 9.37 4.45
C LYS A 273 -13.30 10.55 3.50
N VAL A 274 -12.25 11.21 3.06
CA VAL A 274 -12.35 12.30 2.06
C VAL A 274 -12.84 11.76 0.73
N ALA A 275 -12.28 10.64 0.26
CA ALA A 275 -12.74 9.97 -0.94
C ALA A 275 -14.24 9.63 -0.83
N LEU A 276 -14.69 9.07 0.29
CA LEU A 276 -16.10 8.72 0.52
C LEU A 276 -17.01 9.96 0.46
N GLY A 277 -16.60 11.08 1.06
CA GLY A 277 -17.33 12.35 0.96
C GLY A 277 -17.49 12.81 -0.49
N ILE A 278 -16.42 12.74 -1.28
CA ILE A 278 -16.42 13.10 -2.71
C ILE A 278 -17.24 12.11 -3.53
N GLN A 279 -17.18 10.81 -3.25
CA GLN A 279 -17.97 9.77 -3.92
C GLN A 279 -19.47 9.99 -3.68
N LEU A 280 -19.88 10.27 -2.44
CA LEU A 280 -21.28 10.55 -2.11
C LEU A 280 -21.78 11.85 -2.74
N TYR A 281 -20.94 12.89 -2.74
CA TYR A 281 -21.25 14.15 -3.40
C TYR A 281 -21.39 13.99 -4.92
N SER A 282 -20.46 13.28 -5.56
CA SER A 282 -20.50 13.05 -7.01
C SER A 282 -21.67 12.17 -7.46
N MET A 283 -22.08 11.20 -6.64
CA MET A 283 -23.29 10.40 -6.84
C MET A 283 -24.59 11.16 -6.53
N GLY A 284 -24.50 12.31 -5.87
CA GLY A 284 -25.62 13.18 -5.54
C GLY A 284 -26.35 12.89 -4.23
N PHE A 285 -25.72 12.14 -3.33
CA PHE A 285 -26.25 11.84 -2.00
C PHE A 285 -25.79 12.85 -0.92
N ALA A 286 -24.77 13.66 -1.20
CA ALA A 286 -24.29 14.71 -0.31
C ALA A 286 -24.29 16.09 -1.00
N GLY A 287 -24.62 17.14 -0.24
CA GLY A 287 -24.61 18.52 -0.73
C GLY A 287 -23.22 19.14 -0.84
N GLU A 288 -22.26 18.62 -0.08
CA GLU A 288 -20.86 19.05 -0.06
C GLU A 288 -19.92 17.84 -0.10
N PRO A 289 -18.70 17.96 -0.67
CA PRO A 289 -17.72 16.87 -0.76
C PRO A 289 -16.99 16.63 0.58
N VAL A 290 -17.56 17.04 1.71
CA VAL A 290 -16.97 16.93 3.05
C VAL A 290 -17.88 16.07 3.92
N LEU A 291 -17.33 14.95 4.43
CA LEU A 291 -18.07 14.10 5.36
C LEU A 291 -17.84 14.56 6.80
N SER A 292 -18.91 14.98 7.48
CA SER A 292 -18.84 15.35 8.90
C SER A 292 -18.37 14.17 9.75
N PRO A 293 -17.40 14.34 10.68
CA PRO A 293 -17.00 13.29 11.61
C PRO A 293 -18.14 12.76 12.49
N ALA A 294 -19.19 13.54 12.68
CA ALA A 294 -20.35 13.19 13.49
C ALA A 294 -21.43 12.42 12.71
N SER A 295 -21.34 12.35 11.38
CA SER A 295 -22.34 11.69 10.55
C SER A 295 -22.35 10.17 10.79
N GLU A 296 -23.53 9.56 10.68
CA GLU A 296 -23.70 8.12 10.81
C GLU A 296 -22.87 7.37 9.75
N VAL A 297 -22.84 7.87 8.53
CA VAL A 297 -22.01 7.34 7.43
C VAL A 297 -20.53 7.32 7.80
N CYS A 298 -20.02 8.39 8.45
CA CYS A 298 -18.63 8.41 8.89
C CYS A 298 -18.35 7.38 9.98
N ARG A 299 -19.31 7.14 10.89
CA ARG A 299 -19.17 6.12 11.95
C ARG A 299 -19.19 4.70 11.38
N MET A 300 -20.12 4.42 10.46
CA MET A 300 -20.15 3.13 9.77
C MET A 300 -18.87 2.86 8.98
N TYR A 301 -18.34 3.88 8.30
CA TYR A 301 -17.06 3.76 7.60
C TYR A 301 -15.88 3.55 8.56
N GLU A 302 -15.87 4.25 9.70
CA GLU A 302 -14.86 4.03 10.74
C GLU A 302 -14.89 2.60 11.28
N ASP A 303 -16.07 2.06 11.60
CA ASP A 303 -16.21 0.68 12.09
C ASP A 303 -15.76 -0.35 11.04
N LEU A 304 -16.07 -0.12 9.76
CA LEU A 304 -15.57 -0.94 8.64
C LEU A 304 -14.04 -0.93 8.55
N VAL A 305 -13.43 0.24 8.63
CA VAL A 305 -11.97 0.38 8.53
C VAL A 305 -11.26 -0.22 9.76
N ASP A 306 -11.86 -0.12 10.94
CA ASP A 306 -11.35 -0.79 12.15
C ASP A 306 -11.41 -2.32 12.01
N GLN A 307 -12.52 -2.89 11.55
CA GLN A 307 -12.67 -4.34 11.33
C GLN A 307 -11.71 -4.87 10.25
N HIS A 308 -11.55 -4.12 9.16
CA HIS A 308 -10.57 -4.40 8.11
C HIS A 308 -9.14 -4.39 8.65
N GLY A 309 -8.83 -3.39 9.47
CA GLY A 309 -7.56 -3.28 10.18
C GLY A 309 -7.29 -4.47 11.09
N ASP A 310 -8.28 -4.88 11.90
CA ASP A 310 -8.21 -6.03 12.80
C ASP A 310 -7.96 -7.34 12.04
N THR A 311 -8.62 -7.53 10.91
CA THR A 311 -8.46 -8.70 10.05
C THR A 311 -7.05 -8.79 9.47
N LEU A 312 -6.53 -7.66 8.96
CA LEU A 312 -5.18 -7.59 8.42
C LEU A 312 -4.12 -7.76 9.52
N ALA A 313 -4.43 -7.31 10.74
CA ALA A 313 -3.56 -7.46 11.89
C ALA A 313 -3.40 -8.91 12.31
N LEU A 314 -4.50 -9.67 12.37
CA LEU A 314 -4.48 -11.08 12.76
C LEU A 314 -3.58 -11.91 11.83
N GLN A 315 -3.66 -11.64 10.52
CA GLN A 315 -2.85 -12.34 9.53
C GLN A 315 -1.35 -12.01 9.65
N TYR A 316 -1.02 -10.76 9.95
CA TYR A 316 0.36 -10.29 9.95
C TYR A 316 1.08 -10.52 11.28
N ALA A 317 0.42 -10.21 12.40
CA ALA A 317 1.00 -10.19 13.73
C ALA A 317 0.42 -11.24 14.69
N GLY A 318 -0.55 -12.05 14.24
CA GLY A 318 -1.21 -13.06 15.08
C GLY A 318 -2.19 -12.48 16.10
N SER A 319 -2.41 -11.16 16.09
CA SER A 319 -3.30 -10.44 17.01
C SER A 319 -4.14 -9.39 16.25
N GLN A 320 -5.24 -8.94 16.82
CA GLN A 320 -5.97 -7.75 16.36
C GLN A 320 -5.12 -6.45 16.47
N LEU A 321 -5.65 -5.32 15.97
CA LEU A 321 -5.04 -4.00 16.17
C LEU A 321 -4.96 -3.67 17.66
N VAL A 322 -3.94 -2.89 18.01
CA VAL A 322 -3.79 -2.38 19.38
C VAL A 322 -4.41 -1.00 19.50
N HIS A 323 -4.47 -0.22 18.43
CA HIS A 323 -5.14 1.08 18.46
C HIS A 323 -6.18 1.18 17.34
N SER A 324 -7.43 1.36 17.74
CA SER A 324 -8.54 1.70 16.84
C SER A 324 -8.48 3.18 16.46
N ILE A 325 -9.17 3.57 15.40
CA ILE A 325 -9.35 4.97 15.01
C ILE A 325 -9.94 5.81 16.17
N LYS A 326 -10.80 5.21 17.01
CA LYS A 326 -11.42 5.85 18.17
C LYS A 326 -10.39 6.34 19.20
N THR A 327 -9.29 5.62 19.37
CA THR A 327 -8.16 6.03 20.23
C THR A 327 -7.57 7.38 19.79
N TYR A 328 -7.55 7.65 18.48
CA TYR A 328 -7.02 8.89 17.92
C TYR A 328 -8.05 10.05 17.93
N LYS A 329 -9.34 9.75 18.12
CA LYS A 329 -10.42 10.75 18.25
C LYS A 329 -10.60 11.32 19.66
N LYS A 330 -9.94 10.74 20.69
CA LYS A 330 -10.04 11.18 22.11
C LYS A 330 -11.49 11.28 22.64
N THR A 331 -12.41 10.42 22.21
CA THR A 331 -13.77 10.41 22.78
C THR A 331 -13.74 9.81 24.18
N SER A 332 -13.68 10.68 25.19
CA SER A 332 -13.53 10.31 26.60
C SER A 332 -14.85 9.82 27.21
N ILE A 333 -15.00 8.51 27.40
CA ILE A 333 -15.90 7.94 28.40
C ILE A 333 -15.05 7.01 29.28
N ILE A 334 -15.02 7.28 30.59
CA ILE A 334 -14.17 6.60 31.59
C ILE A 334 -14.32 5.06 31.53
N GLN A 335 -15.54 4.58 31.23
CA GLN A 335 -15.84 3.16 31.10
C GLN A 335 -15.30 2.53 29.80
N ALA A 336 -15.27 3.29 28.70
CA ALA A 336 -14.59 2.87 27.47
C ALA A 336 -13.08 2.76 27.71
N CYS A 337 -12.47 3.72 28.41
CA CYS A 337 -11.03 3.72 28.69
C CYS A 337 -10.54 2.49 29.50
N LEU A 338 -11.36 1.95 30.42
CA LEU A 338 -10.98 0.77 31.20
C LEU A 338 -11.04 -0.53 30.38
N SER A 339 -12.07 -0.68 29.54
CA SER A 339 -12.20 -1.83 28.64
C SER A 339 -11.18 -1.79 27.48
N GLU A 340 -10.84 -0.61 26.97
CA GLU A 340 -9.78 -0.44 25.97
C GLU A 340 -8.42 -0.79 26.54
N ARG A 341 -8.12 -0.38 27.78
CA ARG A 341 -6.83 -0.67 28.41
C ARG A 341 -6.60 -2.17 28.64
N SER A 342 -7.64 -2.93 29.00
CA SER A 342 -7.52 -4.39 29.15
C SER A 342 -7.41 -5.10 27.81
N ARG A 343 -8.14 -4.63 26.78
CA ARG A 343 -7.98 -5.06 25.39
C ARG A 343 -6.52 -4.88 24.98
N ASP A 344 -5.98 -3.66 24.99
CA ASP A 344 -4.61 -3.34 24.58
C ASP A 344 -3.54 -4.25 25.20
N VAL A 345 -3.69 -4.59 26.49
CA VAL A 345 -2.79 -5.52 27.20
C VAL A 345 -2.91 -6.94 26.63
N ILE A 346 -4.11 -7.45 26.43
CA ILE A 346 -4.35 -8.79 25.86
C ILE A 346 -3.82 -8.88 24.42
N GLN A 347 -4.11 -7.90 23.54
CA GLN A 347 -3.54 -7.92 22.19
C GLN A 347 -2.02 -7.84 22.21
N THR A 348 -1.43 -7.06 23.12
CA THR A 348 0.03 -6.96 23.25
C THR A 348 0.64 -8.30 23.68
N LEU A 349 0.02 -9.00 24.62
CA LEU A 349 0.46 -10.34 25.07
C LEU A 349 0.29 -11.40 23.98
N SER A 350 -0.87 -11.45 23.32
CA SER A 350 -1.13 -12.33 22.18
C SER A 350 -0.10 -12.13 21.07
N ARG A 351 0.19 -10.86 20.74
CA ARG A 351 1.22 -10.49 19.78
C ARG A 351 2.61 -10.93 20.21
N TYR A 352 2.96 -10.76 21.49
CA TYR A 352 4.25 -11.24 22.01
C TYR A 352 4.39 -12.76 21.88
N TYR A 353 3.34 -13.51 22.23
CA TYR A 353 3.31 -14.95 22.09
C TYR A 353 3.45 -15.40 20.63
N SER A 354 2.66 -14.84 19.71
CA SER A 354 2.74 -15.17 18.28
C SER A 354 4.11 -14.87 17.68
N ASN A 355 4.67 -13.69 17.97
CA ASN A 355 5.98 -13.28 17.47
C ASN A 355 7.14 -14.15 17.99
N THR A 356 6.97 -14.76 19.17
CA THR A 356 8.03 -15.54 19.83
C THR A 356 7.94 -17.01 19.44
N PHE A 357 6.74 -17.60 19.41
CA PHE A 357 6.58 -19.05 19.31
C PHE A 357 5.91 -19.53 18.02
N GLY A 358 5.08 -18.72 17.37
CA GLY A 358 4.28 -19.17 16.22
C GLY A 358 4.72 -18.64 14.86
N ASP A 359 5.50 -17.56 14.82
CA ASP A 359 5.79 -16.85 13.57
C ASP A 359 6.64 -17.65 12.58
N TYR A 360 7.55 -18.53 13.05
CA TYR A 360 8.37 -19.36 12.17
C TYR A 360 7.55 -20.45 11.47
N ASP A 361 6.76 -21.21 12.23
CA ASP A 361 5.87 -22.24 11.66
C ASP A 361 4.85 -21.62 10.71
N LYS A 362 4.31 -20.45 11.08
CA LYS A 362 3.41 -19.68 10.23
C LYS A 362 4.08 -19.23 8.94
N GLN A 363 5.33 -18.78 8.99
CA GLN A 363 6.08 -18.41 7.78
C GLN A 363 6.33 -19.62 6.88
N ASN A 364 6.70 -20.76 7.46
CA ASN A 364 6.87 -22.01 6.70
C ASN A 364 5.56 -22.43 6.02
N ALA A 365 4.44 -22.36 6.73
CA ALA A 365 3.12 -22.62 6.17
C ALA A 365 2.77 -21.66 5.03
N ILE A 366 3.08 -20.36 5.17
CA ILE A 366 2.88 -19.34 4.11
C ILE A 366 3.73 -19.68 2.88
N ASN A 367 5.01 -20.01 3.07
CA ASN A 367 5.94 -20.32 1.98
C ASN A 367 5.49 -21.56 1.19
N LEU A 368 4.97 -22.57 1.88
CA LEU A 368 4.41 -23.77 1.25
C LEU A 368 3.08 -23.46 0.54
N PHE A 369 2.15 -22.79 1.21
CA PHE A 369 0.82 -22.48 0.68
C PHE A 369 0.88 -21.61 -0.58
N LEU A 370 1.79 -20.65 -0.62
CA LEU A 370 2.00 -19.77 -1.76
C LEU A 370 2.83 -20.40 -2.88
N GLY A 371 3.35 -21.62 -2.67
CA GLY A 371 4.23 -22.28 -3.62
C GLY A 371 5.57 -21.60 -3.82
N LEU A 372 5.99 -20.73 -2.88
CA LEU A 372 7.32 -20.12 -2.84
C LEU A 372 8.39 -21.18 -2.59
N TYR A 373 8.07 -22.15 -1.74
CA TYR A 373 8.83 -23.38 -1.56
C TYR A 373 8.04 -24.55 -2.17
N ARG A 374 8.67 -25.30 -3.08
CA ARG A 374 8.10 -26.52 -3.66
C ARG A 374 8.90 -27.72 -3.16
N PRO A 375 8.30 -28.63 -2.36
CA PRO A 375 8.98 -29.82 -1.87
C PRO A 375 9.52 -30.68 -3.02
N ASN A 376 10.76 -31.12 -2.89
CA ASN A 376 11.40 -32.07 -3.82
C ASN A 376 12.04 -33.18 -2.99
N SER A 377 11.97 -34.43 -3.45
CA SER A 377 12.55 -35.61 -2.81
C SER A 377 14.08 -35.52 -2.62
N ALA A 378 14.77 -34.73 -3.46
CA ALA A 378 16.22 -34.56 -3.41
C ALA A 378 16.68 -33.28 -2.66
N GLY A 379 15.76 -32.39 -2.29
CA GLY A 379 16.08 -31.11 -1.64
C GLY A 379 15.98 -31.16 -0.12
N PRO A 380 16.65 -30.24 0.61
CA PRO A 380 16.46 -30.10 2.05
C PRO A 380 15.01 -29.73 2.37
N HIS A 381 14.44 -30.24 3.47
CA HIS A 381 13.08 -29.84 3.85
C HIS A 381 13.02 -28.37 4.29
N LEU A 382 11.84 -27.76 4.20
CA LEU A 382 11.65 -26.34 4.53
C LEU A 382 12.02 -26.02 5.99
N TRP A 383 11.74 -26.91 6.93
CA TRP A 383 12.08 -26.74 8.35
C TRP A 383 13.57 -27.02 8.66
N ASP A 384 14.30 -27.62 7.72
CA ASP A 384 15.76 -27.79 7.83
C ASP A 384 16.50 -26.53 7.34
N LEU A 385 15.80 -25.62 6.65
CA LEU A 385 16.37 -24.35 6.22
C LEU A 385 16.46 -23.39 7.42
N GLY A 386 17.67 -22.90 7.70
CA GLY A 386 17.88 -21.90 8.75
C GLY A 386 17.22 -20.55 8.46
N THR A 387 17.04 -20.19 7.17
CA THR A 387 16.30 -19.00 6.74
C THR A 387 15.60 -19.22 5.40
N ASP A 388 14.49 -18.53 5.19
CA ASP A 388 13.75 -18.50 3.92
C ASP A 388 14.23 -17.38 2.97
N HIS A 389 15.36 -16.76 3.28
CA HIS A 389 15.93 -15.63 2.54
C HIS A 389 16.15 -15.98 1.05
N TYR A 390 16.74 -17.16 0.79
CA TYR A 390 17.08 -17.61 -0.57
C TYR A 390 15.86 -17.77 -1.49
N LEU A 391 14.66 -17.95 -0.92
CA LEU A 391 13.42 -18.04 -1.70
C LEU A 391 13.03 -16.71 -2.35
N HIS A 392 13.50 -15.59 -1.81
CA HIS A 392 13.13 -14.25 -2.28
C HIS A 392 14.30 -13.45 -2.84
N PHE A 393 15.53 -13.86 -2.52
CA PHE A 393 16.77 -13.22 -2.97
C PHE A 393 17.59 -14.24 -3.77
N PRO A 394 17.20 -14.55 -5.02
CA PRO A 394 17.94 -15.50 -5.85
C PRO A 394 19.32 -14.95 -6.20
N ILE A 395 20.35 -15.79 -6.07
CA ILE A 395 21.77 -15.41 -6.22
C ILE A 395 22.08 -14.82 -7.60
N ASN A 396 21.39 -15.29 -8.64
CA ASN A 396 21.62 -14.87 -10.04
C ASN A 396 20.60 -13.82 -10.53
N PHE A 397 19.97 -13.07 -9.63
CA PHE A 397 19.03 -12.03 -10.03
C PHE A 397 19.77 -10.87 -10.72
N LYS A 398 19.37 -10.55 -11.95
CA LYS A 398 19.81 -9.35 -12.68
C LYS A 398 18.61 -8.48 -12.99
N THR A 399 18.64 -7.24 -12.52
CA THR A 399 17.69 -6.21 -12.90
C THR A 399 17.97 -5.82 -14.35
N LYS A 400 17.03 -6.10 -15.26
CA LYS A 400 17.16 -5.75 -16.69
C LYS A 400 16.87 -4.27 -16.98
N ALA A 401 16.25 -3.57 -16.03
CA ALA A 401 15.89 -2.17 -16.23
C ALA A 401 17.08 -1.24 -16.04
N ASP A 402 17.22 -0.28 -16.94
CA ASP A 402 18.14 0.83 -16.80
C ASP A 402 17.81 1.64 -15.53
N TYR A 403 18.86 2.09 -14.84
CA TYR A 403 18.78 2.91 -13.65
C TYR A 403 18.32 4.34 -13.95
N CYS A 404 18.50 4.84 -15.17
CA CYS A 404 18.00 6.14 -15.63
C CYS A 404 16.59 6.05 -16.22
N ALA A 405 16.32 5.05 -17.05
CA ALA A 405 15.01 4.82 -17.67
C ALA A 405 14.11 3.86 -16.86
N TRP A 406 14.26 3.85 -15.54
CA TRP A 406 13.60 2.86 -14.68
C TRP A 406 12.07 2.88 -14.74
N PHE A 407 11.44 3.94 -15.25
CA PHE A 407 9.99 4.16 -15.29
C PHE A 407 9.35 3.79 -16.64
N ILE A 408 10.14 3.34 -17.61
CA ILE A 408 9.66 2.89 -18.92
C ILE A 408 9.23 1.41 -18.81
N ASP A 409 8.10 1.06 -19.44
CA ASP A 409 7.65 -0.33 -19.53
C ASP A 409 8.59 -1.13 -20.43
N PHE A 410 8.85 -2.39 -20.05
CA PHE A 410 9.78 -3.25 -20.79
C PHE A 410 9.34 -3.49 -22.24
N ASP A 411 8.04 -3.46 -22.51
CA ASP A 411 7.48 -3.64 -23.86
C ASP A 411 7.60 -2.37 -24.73
N ASN A 412 7.92 -1.22 -24.12
CA ASN A 412 8.23 0.04 -24.81
C ASN A 412 9.74 0.32 -24.85
N LEU A 413 10.57 -0.64 -24.43
CA LEU A 413 12.02 -0.64 -24.66
C LEU A 413 12.32 -1.28 -26.02
N ASP A 414 11.66 -0.80 -27.08
CA ASP A 414 12.19 -1.00 -28.43
C ASP A 414 13.46 -0.14 -28.57
N ASP A 415 14.51 -0.74 -29.13
CA ASP A 415 15.74 -0.08 -29.61
C ASP A 415 16.73 0.47 -28.57
N TRP A 416 17.26 -0.40 -27.70
CA TRP A 416 18.63 -0.21 -27.21
C TRP A 416 19.48 -1.42 -27.60
N GLU A 417 20.06 -1.37 -28.81
CA GLU A 417 21.23 -2.19 -29.11
C GLU A 417 22.34 -1.80 -28.13
N TYR A 418 22.78 -2.75 -27.31
CA TYR A 418 24.11 -2.65 -26.74
C TYR A 418 25.08 -2.58 -27.91
N VAL A 419 25.86 -1.51 -28.01
CA VAL A 419 27.11 -1.55 -28.76
C VAL A 419 27.99 -2.56 -28.03
N ILE A 420 27.88 -3.82 -28.44
CA ILE A 420 28.85 -4.85 -28.12
C ILE A 420 30.12 -4.36 -28.80
N GLY A 421 31.10 -3.95 -28.00
CA GLY A 421 32.40 -3.55 -28.51
C GLY A 421 33.06 -4.73 -29.23
N GLU A 422 32.88 -4.81 -30.53
CA GLU A 422 33.82 -5.47 -31.42
C GLU A 422 34.79 -4.41 -31.95
N ASP A 423 36.07 -4.77 -31.86
CA ASP A 423 37.25 -4.08 -32.40
C ASP A 423 37.75 -2.81 -31.70
N VAL A 424 38.21 -2.97 -30.45
CA VAL A 424 39.38 -2.22 -29.99
C VAL A 424 40.63 -2.99 -30.38
N HIS A 425 41.11 -2.76 -31.61
CA HIS A 425 42.48 -3.07 -31.98
C HIS A 425 43.43 -2.29 -31.07
N PHE A 426 44.23 -3.00 -30.27
CA PHE A 426 45.41 -2.40 -29.63
C PHE A 426 46.39 -1.98 -30.73
N SER A 427 46.40 -0.70 -31.07
CA SER A 427 47.55 -0.07 -31.70
C SER A 427 48.14 0.95 -30.72
N GLN A 428 49.34 0.66 -30.26
CA GLN A 428 50.19 1.62 -29.56
C GLN A 428 50.45 2.81 -30.49
N SER A 429 50.16 4.03 -30.06
CA SER A 429 51.08 5.16 -30.24
C SER A 429 50.58 6.43 -29.53
N ALA A 430 51.50 6.97 -28.74
CA ALA A 430 51.72 8.39 -28.44
C ALA A 430 50.51 9.31 -28.17
N GLY A 431 50.39 9.68 -26.89
CA GLY A 431 50.37 11.08 -26.49
C GLY A 431 49.04 11.83 -26.62
N VAL A 432 48.46 12.19 -25.48
CA VAL A 432 48.37 13.58 -24.98
C VAL A 432 47.50 13.56 -23.71
N VAL A 433 48.05 14.12 -22.64
CA VAL A 433 47.37 14.41 -21.36
C VAL A 433 46.72 15.80 -21.43
N PHE A 434 45.74 16.03 -20.56
CA PHE A 434 45.17 17.28 -20.01
C PHE A 434 43.66 17.41 -20.33
N ALA A 435 42.76 17.64 -19.37
CA ALA A 435 42.84 17.82 -17.92
C ALA A 435 41.52 17.36 -17.27
#